data_AF-A0A1I7MPG5-F1
#
_entry.id   AF-A0A1I7MPG5-F1
#
_cell.length_a   1.000
_cell.length_b   1.000
_cell.length_c   1.000
_cell.angle_alpha   90.00
_cell.angle_beta   90.00
_cell.angle_gamma   90.00
#
_symmetry.space_group_name_H-M   'P 1'
#
loop_
_entity.id
_entity.type
_entity.pdbx_description
1 polymer ?
#
loop_
_entity_poly.entity_id
_entity_poly.type
_entity_poly.pdbx_seq_one_letter_code
_entity_poly.pdbx_strand_id
1 'polypeptide(L)'
;MALATAAPSFAVSPSDPIPANALNGWVRVTRDCNAARISISSAGAYPNGGLWVFSNQQQPPSNAQLVFYFPTSWGILTWTSGNRAWSAPVYEGQVTISGQTYNAYRSTYNGQFQWATNGGVYTGGGGPAGPERWEAVTAPSFTTSRIAWRSCGNGDAVYLRRTVTVNGKEITFRRTLVF
;
A
#
# COMPACT_ATOMS: atom_id res chain seq x y z
N MET A 1 34.37 -17.74 5.65
CA MET A 1 32.92 -17.96 5.49
C MET A 1 32.28 -16.62 5.16
N ALA A 2 31.85 -16.42 3.92
CA ALA A 2 31.19 -15.18 3.49
C ALA A 2 29.67 -15.39 3.58
N LEU A 3 28.99 -14.50 4.31
CA LEU A 3 27.53 -14.47 4.38
C LEU A 3 27.00 -13.98 3.02
N ALA A 4 26.37 -14.88 2.27
CA ALA A 4 25.60 -14.49 1.11
C ALA A 4 24.38 -13.69 1.59
N THR A 5 24.39 -12.38 1.35
CA THR A 5 23.22 -11.53 1.53
C THR A 5 22.20 -11.93 0.47
N ALA A 6 21.13 -12.62 0.87
CA ALA A 6 20.02 -12.89 -0.02
C ALA A 6 19.43 -11.55 -0.48
N ALA A 7 19.67 -11.19 -1.75
CA ALA A 7 18.93 -10.12 -2.39
C ALA A 7 17.44 -10.51 -2.39
N PRO A 8 16.51 -9.57 -2.14
CA PRO A 8 15.09 -9.87 -2.26
C PRO A 8 14.83 -10.39 -3.68
N SER A 9 14.35 -11.63 -3.77
CA SER A 9 13.93 -12.19 -5.05
C SER A 9 12.64 -11.50 -5.45
N PHE A 10 12.70 -10.72 -6.54
CA PHE A 10 11.49 -10.25 -7.21
C PHE A 10 10.88 -11.46 -7.93
N ALA A 11 9.99 -12.19 -7.26
CA ALA A 11 9.13 -13.13 -7.93
C ALA A 11 8.24 -12.33 -8.90
N VAL A 12 8.45 -12.56 -10.19
CA VAL A 12 7.68 -12.02 -11.32
C VAL A 12 6.27 -12.60 -11.24
N SER A 13 5.43 -12.01 -10.40
CA SER A 13 3.98 -11.97 -10.65
C SER A 13 3.74 -10.72 -11.50
N PRO A 14 2.85 -10.72 -12.51
CA PRO A 14 2.67 -9.55 -13.34
C PRO A 14 2.07 -8.44 -12.47
N SER A 15 2.92 -7.58 -11.91
CA SER A 15 2.46 -6.29 -11.46
C SER A 15 1.98 -5.57 -12.71
N ASP A 16 0.72 -5.16 -12.73
CA ASP A 16 0.19 -4.39 -13.85
C ASP A 16 1.10 -3.18 -14.07
N PRO A 17 1.39 -2.79 -15.33
CA PRO A 17 2.08 -1.53 -15.58
C PRO A 17 1.30 -0.41 -14.87
N ILE A 18 2.01 0.48 -14.16
CA ILE A 18 1.34 1.54 -13.40
C ILE A 18 0.68 2.48 -14.42
N PRO A 19 -0.66 2.63 -14.40
CA PRO A 19 -1.34 3.56 -15.30
C PRO A 19 -0.92 5.00 -15.02
N ALA A 20 -1.01 5.86 -16.04
CA ALA A 20 -0.96 7.30 -15.83
C ALA A 20 -2.01 7.71 -14.79
N ASN A 21 -1.66 8.65 -13.91
CA ASN A 21 -2.52 9.18 -12.86
C ASN A 21 -3.02 8.16 -11.82
N ALA A 22 -2.34 7.01 -11.69
CA ALA A 22 -2.67 6.04 -10.66
C ALA A 22 -2.26 6.50 -9.24
N LEU A 23 -2.80 5.83 -8.22
CA LEU A 23 -2.39 6.01 -6.82
C LEU A 23 -1.00 5.39 -6.57
N ASN A 24 0.02 6.19 -6.77
CA ASN A 24 1.43 5.86 -6.60
C ASN A 24 1.85 5.86 -5.13
N GLY A 25 3.07 5.38 -4.88
CA GLY A 25 3.72 5.42 -3.57
C GLY A 25 4.15 4.07 -3.02
N TRP A 26 4.91 4.11 -1.93
CA TRP A 26 5.53 2.93 -1.32
C TRP A 26 4.67 2.42 -0.18
N VAL A 27 4.15 1.20 -0.31
CA VAL A 27 3.44 0.53 0.79
C VAL A 27 4.29 -0.66 1.19
N ARG A 28 4.77 -0.63 2.43
CA ARG A 28 5.56 -1.69 3.04
C ARG A 28 4.65 -2.57 3.88
N VAL A 29 4.82 -3.88 3.73
CA VAL A 29 4.26 -4.87 4.65
C VAL A 29 5.41 -5.42 5.47
N THR A 30 5.21 -5.54 6.78
CA THR A 30 6.20 -6.09 7.69
C THR A 30 5.53 -7.15 8.54
N ARG A 31 6.22 -8.26 8.71
CA ARG A 31 5.77 -9.36 9.58
C ARG A 31 6.65 -9.36 10.82
N ASP A 32 6.01 -9.31 11.99
CA ASP A 32 6.64 -9.50 13.29
C ASP A 32 6.30 -10.88 13.82
N CYS A 33 7.28 -11.78 13.77
CA CYS A 33 7.15 -13.17 14.18
C CYS A 33 7.08 -13.37 15.69
N ASN A 34 7.66 -12.45 16.46
CA ASN A 34 7.66 -12.53 17.92
C ASN A 34 6.31 -12.06 18.48
N ALA A 35 5.82 -10.92 17.97
CA ALA A 35 4.50 -10.40 18.35
C ALA A 35 3.35 -11.15 17.67
N ALA A 36 3.66 -11.97 16.67
CA ALA A 36 2.73 -12.63 15.77
C ALA A 36 1.76 -11.64 15.09
N ARG A 37 2.30 -10.60 14.43
CA ARG A 37 1.51 -9.51 13.81
C ARG A 37 2.01 -9.14 12.42
N ILE A 38 1.12 -8.60 11.62
CA ILE A 38 1.45 -7.94 10.36
C ILE A 38 1.22 -6.45 10.54
N SER A 39 2.15 -5.64 10.04
CA SER A 39 1.99 -4.20 9.94
C SER A 39 2.11 -3.76 8.48
N ILE A 40 1.33 -2.75 8.12
CA ILE A 40 1.36 -2.09 6.82
C ILE A 40 1.63 -0.62 7.07
N SER A 41 2.56 -0.04 6.34
CA SER A 41 2.86 1.38 6.44
C SER A 41 3.32 1.93 5.09
N SER A 42 2.92 3.17 4.80
CA SER A 42 3.58 3.99 3.78
C SER A 42 4.20 5.24 4.39
N ALA A 43 4.77 5.14 5.59
CA ALA A 43 5.38 6.28 6.26
C ALA A 43 6.42 7.00 5.38
N GLY A 44 6.58 8.30 5.62
CA GLY A 44 7.38 9.20 4.80
C GLY A 44 6.51 10.05 3.87
N ALA A 45 7.18 10.88 3.09
CA ALA A 45 6.58 11.72 2.06
C ALA A 45 7.17 11.33 0.70
N TYR A 46 6.53 11.78 -0.38
CA TYR A 46 7.10 11.64 -1.72
C TYR A 46 8.58 12.05 -1.73
N PRO A 47 9.44 11.51 -2.61
CA PRO A 47 9.25 10.29 -3.39
C PRO A 47 9.51 9.00 -2.58
N ASN A 48 9.88 9.13 -1.30
CA ASN A 48 10.41 8.03 -0.48
C ASN A 48 9.34 7.31 0.35
N GLY A 49 8.13 7.86 0.45
CA GLY A 49 7.02 7.35 1.22
C GLY A 49 5.73 8.10 0.90
N GLY A 50 4.65 7.79 1.61
CA GLY A 50 3.33 8.34 1.34
C GLY A 50 2.68 7.77 0.09
N LEU A 51 1.51 8.32 -0.24
CA LEU A 51 0.74 7.98 -1.44
C LEU A 51 0.44 9.26 -2.21
N TRP A 52 0.55 9.20 -3.52
CA TRP A 52 0.37 10.37 -4.38
C TRP A 52 -0.20 10.02 -5.75
N VAL A 53 -0.69 11.02 -6.46
CA VAL A 53 -1.26 10.92 -7.80
C VAL A 53 -0.70 12.04 -8.65
N PHE A 54 -0.08 11.70 -9.77
CA PHE A 54 0.25 12.69 -10.81
C PHE A 54 -1.04 13.05 -11.56
N SER A 55 -1.41 14.33 -11.57
CA SER A 55 -2.58 14.86 -12.28
C SER A 55 -2.44 16.38 -12.38
N ASN A 56 -3.51 17.09 -12.74
CA ASN A 56 -3.62 18.55 -12.67
C ASN A 56 -4.17 19.03 -11.31
N GLN A 57 -4.00 20.32 -11.02
CA GLN A 57 -4.48 20.97 -9.79
C GLN A 57 -5.99 21.19 -9.75
N GLN A 58 -6.68 21.13 -10.89
CA GLN A 58 -8.07 21.60 -10.97
C GLN A 58 -9.04 20.69 -10.21
N GLN A 59 -8.74 19.39 -10.13
CA GLN A 59 -9.61 18.42 -9.48
C GLN A 59 -8.81 17.47 -8.57
N PRO A 60 -9.02 17.52 -7.24
CA PRO A 60 -8.38 16.57 -6.34
C PRO A 60 -8.87 15.14 -6.64
N PRO A 61 -7.99 14.13 -6.52
CA PRO A 61 -8.38 12.74 -6.57
C PRO A 61 -9.40 12.42 -5.47
N SER A 62 -10.26 11.46 -5.73
CA SER A 62 -11.29 11.01 -4.78
C SER A 62 -11.39 9.49 -4.77
N ASN A 63 -12.19 8.94 -3.85
CA ASN A 63 -12.47 7.50 -3.74
C ASN A 63 -11.20 6.63 -3.70
N ALA A 64 -10.14 7.11 -3.05
CA ALA A 64 -8.90 6.36 -2.95
C ALA A 64 -9.08 5.14 -2.04
N GLN A 65 -8.68 3.97 -2.52
CA GLN A 65 -8.86 2.69 -1.85
C GLN A 65 -7.63 1.80 -2.01
N LEU A 66 -7.37 1.01 -0.97
CA LEU A 66 -6.36 -0.03 -0.95
C LEU A 66 -7.05 -1.36 -0.63
N VAL A 67 -6.86 -2.35 -1.49
CA VAL A 67 -7.34 -3.71 -1.25
C VAL A 67 -6.14 -4.64 -1.16
N PHE A 68 -5.91 -5.15 0.04
CA PHE A 68 -4.83 -6.08 0.34
C PHE A 68 -5.32 -7.51 0.19
N TYR A 69 -4.50 -8.35 -0.41
CA TYR A 69 -4.79 -9.77 -0.60
C TYR A 69 -3.73 -10.59 0.14
N PHE A 70 -4.17 -11.28 1.19
CA PHE A 70 -3.32 -12.11 2.03
C PHE A 70 -3.64 -13.60 1.83
N PRO A 71 -2.65 -14.50 1.91
CA PRO A 71 -2.90 -15.94 1.82
C PRO A 71 -3.96 -16.40 2.80
N THR A 72 -4.85 -17.30 2.35
CA THR A 72 -5.89 -17.89 3.21
C THR A 72 -5.33 -18.73 4.35
N SER A 73 -4.10 -19.24 4.19
CA SER A 73 -3.36 -20.00 5.20
C SER A 73 -3.10 -19.21 6.50
N TRP A 74 -3.23 -17.89 6.47
CA TRP A 74 -3.08 -17.04 7.66
C TRP A 74 -4.39 -16.79 8.40
N GLY A 75 -5.48 -17.37 7.92
CA GLY A 75 -6.82 -17.13 8.45
C GLY A 75 -7.36 -15.73 8.15
N ILE A 76 -8.48 -15.39 8.79
CA ILE A 76 -9.07 -14.05 8.71
C ILE A 76 -8.33 -13.13 9.66
N LEU A 77 -7.80 -12.04 9.11
CA LEU A 77 -7.02 -11.04 9.83
C LEU A 77 -7.96 -9.94 10.35
N THR A 78 -7.79 -9.57 11.62
CA THR A 78 -8.47 -8.40 12.18
C THR A 78 -7.48 -7.25 12.24
N TRP A 79 -7.86 -6.09 11.72
CA TRP A 79 -6.99 -4.94 11.59
C TRP A 79 -7.38 -3.78 12.49
N THR A 80 -6.39 -3.04 12.95
CA THR A 80 -6.53 -1.71 13.54
C THR A 80 -5.85 -0.68 12.64
N SER A 81 -6.44 0.51 12.52
CA SER A 81 -5.80 1.65 11.85
C SER A 81 -5.09 2.53 12.86
N GLY A 82 -3.89 2.98 12.50
CA GLY A 82 -3.11 3.95 13.26
C GLY A 82 -3.58 5.39 13.06
N ASN A 83 -4.54 5.64 12.17
CA ASN A 83 -5.11 6.97 11.94
C ASN A 83 -6.57 6.91 11.48
N ARG A 84 -7.22 8.08 11.38
CA ARG A 84 -8.62 8.20 10.94
C ARG A 84 -8.78 8.48 9.44
N ALA A 85 -7.71 8.88 8.77
CA ALA A 85 -7.72 9.20 7.35
C ALA A 85 -7.86 7.94 6.49
N TRP A 86 -7.32 6.81 6.95
CA TRP A 86 -7.55 5.50 6.33
C TRP A 86 -8.38 4.62 7.25
N SER A 87 -9.48 4.06 6.74
CA SER A 87 -10.26 3.09 7.51
C SER A 87 -9.42 1.85 7.80
N ALA A 88 -9.67 1.19 8.93
CA ALA A 88 -9.07 -0.12 9.17
C ALA A 88 -9.46 -1.08 8.03
N PRO A 89 -8.54 -1.90 7.50
CA PRO A 89 -8.87 -2.89 6.48
C PRO A 89 -9.98 -3.84 6.93
N VAL A 90 -11.06 -3.93 6.16
CA VAL A 90 -12.22 -4.79 6.42
C VAL A 90 -12.22 -5.96 5.45
N TYR A 91 -12.47 -7.17 5.95
CA TYR A 91 -12.57 -8.37 5.13
C TYR A 91 -13.76 -8.31 4.17
N GLU A 92 -13.50 -8.56 2.87
CA GLU A 92 -14.53 -8.50 1.81
C GLU A 92 -14.82 -9.86 1.17
N GLY A 93 -14.19 -10.93 1.66
CA GLY A 93 -14.30 -12.26 1.08
C GLY A 93 -13.00 -12.76 0.48
N GLN A 94 -13.12 -13.80 -0.34
CA GLN A 94 -12.00 -14.45 -1.01
C GLN A 94 -11.97 -14.14 -2.49
N VAL A 95 -10.77 -14.09 -3.06
CA VAL A 95 -10.54 -13.93 -4.50
C VAL A 95 -9.44 -14.86 -4.97
N THR A 96 -9.54 -15.32 -6.21
CA THR A 96 -8.49 -16.11 -6.86
C THR A 96 -7.56 -15.19 -7.66
N ILE A 97 -6.27 -15.23 -7.38
CA ILE A 97 -5.21 -14.53 -8.10
C ILE A 97 -4.20 -15.57 -8.56
N SER A 98 -3.98 -15.67 -9.88
CA SER A 98 -3.04 -16.62 -10.49
C SER A 98 -3.21 -18.07 -9.99
N GLY A 99 -4.46 -18.51 -9.84
CA GLY A 99 -4.79 -19.88 -9.41
C GLY A 99 -4.71 -20.14 -7.90
N GLN A 100 -4.37 -19.14 -7.09
CA GLN A 100 -4.35 -19.24 -5.63
C GLN A 100 -5.43 -18.35 -5.00
N THR A 101 -6.04 -18.82 -3.90
CA THR A 101 -7.08 -18.09 -3.18
C THR A 101 -6.47 -17.18 -2.10
N TYR A 102 -6.94 -15.94 -2.02
CA TYR A 102 -6.52 -14.93 -1.07
C TYR A 102 -7.72 -14.35 -0.32
N ASN A 103 -7.54 -14.00 0.96
CA ASN A 103 -8.46 -13.17 1.71
C ASN A 103 -8.26 -11.70 1.31
N ALA A 104 -9.33 -11.02 0.90
CA ALA A 104 -9.30 -9.61 0.48
C ALA A 104 -9.71 -8.68 1.62
N TYR A 105 -8.97 -7.57 1.80
CA TYR A 105 -9.24 -6.58 2.84
C TYR A 105 -9.20 -5.17 2.27
N ARG A 106 -10.29 -4.41 2.36
CA ARG A 106 -10.38 -3.04 1.84
C ARG A 106 -10.18 -1.99 2.93
N SER A 107 -9.34 -1.01 2.64
CA SER A 107 -9.24 0.26 3.35
C SER A 107 -9.62 1.40 2.40
N THR A 108 -10.40 2.35 2.90
CA THR A 108 -10.86 3.52 2.16
C THR A 108 -10.21 4.77 2.75
N TYR A 109 -9.80 5.69 1.88
CA TYR A 109 -9.31 7.00 2.27
C TYR A 109 -10.48 7.96 2.53
N ASN A 110 -10.55 8.46 3.75
CA ASN A 110 -11.46 9.49 4.23
C ASN A 110 -10.73 10.81 4.52
N GLY A 111 -9.43 10.87 4.27
CA GLY A 111 -8.62 12.08 4.43
C GLY A 111 -8.73 13.03 3.25
N GLN A 112 -7.88 14.05 3.27
CA GLN A 112 -7.78 15.04 2.18
C GLN A 112 -6.55 14.77 1.32
N PHE A 113 -6.66 15.07 0.03
CA PHE A 113 -5.49 15.22 -0.82
C PHE A 113 -5.01 16.67 -0.77
N GLN A 114 -3.70 16.86 -0.70
CA GLN A 114 -3.06 18.17 -0.79
C GLN A 114 -2.30 18.28 -2.10
N TRP A 115 -2.50 19.40 -2.80
CA TRP A 115 -1.74 19.69 -4.01
C TRP A 115 -0.31 20.08 -3.64
N ALA A 116 0.66 19.44 -4.29
CA ALA A 116 2.07 19.76 -4.18
C ALA A 116 2.55 20.30 -5.54
N THR A 117 2.80 21.61 -5.60
CA THR A 117 3.51 22.25 -6.71
C THR A 117 5.01 21.96 -6.61
N ASN A 118 5.71 22.09 -7.73
CA ASN A 118 7.18 22.19 -7.75
C ASN A 118 7.68 23.07 -6.60
N GLY A 119 8.53 22.52 -5.71
CA GLY A 119 9.28 23.32 -4.75
C GLY A 119 8.58 23.70 -3.44
N GLY A 120 7.57 22.94 -3.00
CA GLY A 120 7.32 22.89 -1.56
C GLY A 120 8.56 22.33 -0.89
N VAL A 121 9.43 23.21 -0.35
CA VAL A 121 10.48 22.85 0.59
C VAL A 121 9.81 21.93 1.59
N TYR A 122 10.18 20.64 1.56
CA TYR A 122 9.90 19.75 2.67
C TYR A 122 10.31 20.53 3.91
N THR A 123 9.44 20.66 4.90
CA THR A 123 9.78 21.23 6.21
C THR A 123 10.78 20.34 6.98
N GLY A 124 11.68 19.62 6.27
CA GLY A 124 12.73 18.75 6.82
C GLY A 124 13.69 18.06 5.84
N GLY A 125 13.82 18.44 4.55
CA GLY A 125 14.82 17.78 3.70
C GLY A 125 14.88 18.23 2.23
N GLY A 126 16.01 18.80 1.80
CA GLY A 126 16.27 19.34 0.46
C GLY A 126 16.36 18.31 -0.68
N GLY A 127 15.29 17.53 -0.91
CA GLY A 127 15.16 16.70 -2.10
C GLY A 127 14.93 17.54 -3.37
N PRO A 128 15.27 17.01 -4.56
CA PRO A 128 15.06 17.71 -5.83
C PRO A 128 13.58 17.99 -6.08
N ALA A 129 13.30 19.05 -6.86
CA ALA A 129 11.95 19.41 -7.28
C ALA A 129 11.32 18.23 -8.05
N GLY A 130 10.25 17.68 -7.49
CA GLY A 130 9.48 16.59 -8.11
C GLY A 130 8.28 17.11 -8.90
N PRO A 131 7.79 16.34 -9.88
CA PRO A 131 6.60 16.67 -10.66
C PRO A 131 5.38 16.99 -9.78
N GLU A 132 4.53 17.87 -10.32
CA GLU A 132 3.27 18.28 -9.70
C GLU A 132 2.35 17.09 -9.46
N ARG A 133 1.73 17.06 -8.28
CA ARG A 133 0.97 15.90 -7.80
C ARG A 133 0.03 16.25 -6.67
N TRP A 134 -0.93 15.38 -6.46
CA TRP A 134 -1.73 15.32 -5.23
C TRP A 134 -1.12 14.30 -4.28
N GLU A 135 -0.98 14.65 -3.00
CA GLU A 135 -0.51 13.75 -1.95
C GLU A 135 -1.62 13.47 -0.94
N ALA A 136 -1.77 12.22 -0.53
CA ALA A 136 -2.59 11.91 0.62
C ALA A 136 -1.92 12.49 1.87
N VAL A 137 -2.57 13.45 2.54
CA VAL A 137 -2.03 14.15 3.72
C VAL A 137 -1.62 13.18 4.83
N THR A 138 -2.30 12.04 4.94
CA THR A 138 -1.99 11.02 5.93
C THR A 138 -1.73 9.68 5.25
N ALA A 139 -0.58 9.09 5.56
CA ALA A 139 -0.21 7.76 5.09
C ALA A 139 -1.05 6.65 5.76
N PRO A 140 -1.42 5.56 5.06
CA PRO A 140 -1.93 4.35 5.71
C PRO A 140 -0.94 3.80 6.73
N SER A 141 -1.48 3.41 7.88
CA SER A 141 -0.77 2.67 8.93
C SER A 141 -1.74 1.67 9.53
N PHE A 142 -1.47 0.38 9.37
CA PHE A 142 -2.33 -0.69 9.85
C PHE A 142 -1.52 -1.72 10.60
N THR A 143 -2.10 -2.30 11.64
CA THR A 143 -1.52 -3.43 12.36
C THR A 143 -2.62 -4.44 12.65
N THR A 144 -2.32 -5.73 12.50
CA THR A 144 -3.27 -6.78 12.87
C THR A 144 -3.32 -6.98 14.38
N SER A 145 -4.42 -7.56 14.85
CA SER A 145 -4.40 -8.29 16.12
C SER A 145 -3.36 -9.43 16.06
N ARG A 146 -3.11 -10.08 17.20
CA ARG A 146 -2.23 -11.25 17.25
C ARG A 146 -2.81 -12.36 16.36
N ILE A 147 -1.98 -12.91 15.48
CA ILE A 147 -2.35 -13.96 14.53
C ILE A 147 -1.84 -15.31 15.03
N ALA A 148 -2.65 -16.34 14.90
CA ALA A 148 -2.27 -17.71 15.25
C ALA A 148 -1.64 -18.41 14.03
N TRP A 149 -0.40 -18.06 13.67
CA TRP A 149 0.33 -18.78 12.64
C TRP A 149 1.18 -19.91 13.21
N ARG A 150 1.30 -21.01 12.44
CA ARG A 150 2.13 -22.17 12.81
C ARG A 150 3.62 -21.95 12.62
N SER A 151 4.03 -21.10 11.67
CA SER A 151 5.43 -20.78 11.42
C SER A 151 5.59 -19.46 10.66
N CYS A 152 6.74 -18.82 10.82
CA CYS A 152 7.15 -17.64 10.06
C CYS A 152 8.00 -18.04 8.83
N GLY A 153 7.39 -18.78 7.91
CA GLY A 153 8.05 -19.11 6.64
C GLY A 153 8.18 -17.90 5.72
N ASN A 154 9.24 -17.86 4.92
CA ASN A 154 9.36 -16.91 3.80
C ASN A 154 8.59 -17.43 2.58
N GLY A 155 8.22 -16.52 1.65
CA GLY A 155 7.76 -16.89 0.31
C GLY A 155 6.27 -16.72 0.03
N ASP A 156 5.48 -16.26 1.01
CA ASP A 156 4.07 -15.91 0.77
C ASP A 156 3.98 -14.60 -0.02
N ALA A 157 3.30 -14.63 -1.17
CA ALA A 157 3.00 -13.41 -1.91
C ALA A 157 1.84 -12.65 -1.24
N VAL A 158 1.96 -11.34 -1.11
CA VAL A 158 0.83 -10.45 -0.81
C VAL A 158 0.60 -9.57 -2.01
N TYR A 159 -0.66 -9.24 -2.28
CA TYR A 159 -0.98 -8.31 -3.35
C TYR A 159 -1.68 -7.08 -2.80
N LEU A 160 -1.54 -5.98 -3.53
CA LEU A 160 -2.23 -4.73 -3.25
C LEU A 160 -2.83 -4.22 -4.55
N ARG A 161 -4.16 -4.17 -4.59
CA ARG A 161 -4.90 -3.39 -5.59
C ARG A 161 -5.11 -1.99 -5.06
N ARG A 162 -4.80 -0.99 -5.86
CA ARG A 162 -5.05 0.42 -5.55
C ARG A 162 -6.06 0.96 -6.54
N THR A 163 -7.01 1.73 -6.02
CA THR A 163 -8.04 2.39 -6.81
C THR A 163 -8.09 3.86 -6.42
N VAL A 164 -8.27 4.74 -7.40
CA VAL A 164 -8.50 6.17 -7.18
C VAL A 164 -9.30 6.73 -8.35
N THR A 165 -10.16 7.71 -8.08
CA THR A 165 -10.85 8.48 -9.12
C THR A 165 -10.07 9.76 -9.41
N VAL A 166 -9.73 9.99 -10.68
CA VAL A 166 -9.06 11.21 -11.15
C VAL A 166 -9.83 11.76 -12.34
N ASN A 167 -10.21 13.03 -12.30
CA ASN A 167 -11.00 13.68 -13.35
C ASN A 167 -12.27 12.88 -13.72
N GLY A 168 -12.96 12.33 -12.72
CA GLY A 168 -14.16 11.50 -12.88
C GLY A 168 -13.90 10.07 -13.39
N LYS A 169 -12.65 9.69 -13.69
CA LYS A 169 -12.30 8.34 -14.17
C LYS A 169 -11.71 7.51 -13.03
N GLU A 170 -12.25 6.32 -12.81
CA GLU A 170 -11.63 5.34 -11.92
C GLU A 170 -10.38 4.73 -12.55
N ILE A 171 -9.28 4.71 -11.79
CA ILE A 171 -8.00 4.15 -12.17
C ILE A 171 -7.65 3.09 -11.13
N THR A 172 -7.46 1.86 -11.59
CA THR A 172 -7.20 0.69 -10.74
C THR A 172 -6.00 -0.08 -11.27
N PHE A 173 -5.11 -0.52 -10.38
CA PHE A 173 -3.98 -1.39 -10.72
C PHE A 173 -3.57 -2.26 -9.53
N ARG A 174 -2.95 -3.42 -9.80
CA ARG A 174 -2.46 -4.33 -8.76
C ARG A 174 -0.94 -4.46 -8.78
N ARG A 175 -0.35 -4.52 -7.60
CA ARG A 175 1.08 -4.83 -7.38
C ARG A 175 1.25 -5.99 -6.41
N THR A 176 2.35 -6.69 -6.57
CA THR A 176 2.85 -7.63 -5.56
C THR A 176 3.61 -6.87 -4.48
N LEU A 177 3.33 -7.20 -3.24
CA LEU A 177 4.08 -6.81 -2.04
C LEU A 177 4.81 -8.08 -1.58
N VAL A 178 6.13 -8.06 -1.67
CA VAL A 178 6.98 -9.20 -1.28
C VAL A 178 7.53 -8.92 0.12
N PHE A 179 7.59 -9.96 0.96
CA PHE A 179 8.24 -9.95 2.29
C PHE A 179 9.75 -10.07 2.20
#